data_AF-A0A2D7G962-F1
#
_entry.id   AF-A0A2D7G962-F1
#
_cell.length_a   1.000
_cell.length_b   1.000
_cell.length_c   1.000
_cell.angle_alpha   90.00
_cell.angle_beta   90.00
_cell.angle_gamma   90.00
#
_symmetry.space_group_name_H-M   'P 1'
#
loop_
_entity.id
_entity.type
_entity.pdbx_description
1 polymer ?
#
loop_
_entity_poly.entity_id
_entity_poly.type
_entity_poly.pdbx_seq_one_letter_code
_entity_poly.pdbx_strand_id
1 'polypeptide(L)' 'MQYSFDAKELLLKHLLVTKEIESRDEFLGMARKYFYIDDRGEVTTRGNILATVVKSDPSLLSSH' A
#
# COMPACT_ATOMS: atom_id res chain seq x y z
N MET A 1 -2.67 -14.39 -16.26
CA MET A 1 -1.92 -14.43 -14.98
C MET A 1 -2.68 -13.57 -13.98
N GLN A 2 -3.29 -14.18 -12.97
CA GLN A 2 -3.98 -13.43 -11.92
C GLN A 2 -2.94 -13.08 -10.86
N TYR A 3 -2.38 -11.87 -10.93
CA TYR A 3 -1.47 -11.37 -9.91
C TYR A 3 -2.25 -11.24 -8.60
N SER A 4 -2.09 -12.18 -7.67
CA SER A 4 -2.53 -11.98 -6.29
C SER A 4 -1.47 -11.14 -5.59
N PHE A 5 -1.46 -9.83 -5.86
CA PHE A 5 -0.65 -8.94 -5.04
C PHE A 5 -1.20 -8.97 -3.60
N ASP A 6 -0.31 -9.23 -2.65
CA ASP A 6 -0.58 -9.07 -1.23
C ASP A 6 -0.99 -7.60 -0.98
N ALA A 7 -1.99 -7.36 -0.13
CA ALA A 7 -2.43 -6.02 0.22
C ALA A 7 -1.26 -5.14 0.70
N LYS A 8 -0.29 -5.71 1.43
CA LYS A 8 0.92 -4.99 1.85
C LYS A 8 1.77 -4.54 0.68
N GLU A 9 1.88 -5.35 -0.36
CA GLU A 9 2.66 -5.03 -1.56
C GLU A 9 2.00 -3.92 -2.38
N LEU A 10 0.66 -3.95 -2.49
CA LEU A 10 -0.10 -2.90 -3.17
C LEU A 10 0.03 -1.56 -2.43
N LEU A 11 -0.05 -1.58 -1.10
CA LEU A 11 0.17 -0.40 -0.27
C LEU A 11 1.60 0.14 -0.42
N LEU A 12 2.62 -0.73 -0.38
CA LEU A 12 4.01 -0.33 -0.57
C LEU A 12 4.22 0.38 -1.91
N LYS A 13 3.77 -0.24 -3.01
CA LYS A 13 3.91 0.33 -4.35
C LYS A 13 3.17 1.65 -4.49
N HIS A 14 1.95 1.72 -3.96
CA HIS A 14 1.15 2.94 -3.98
C HIS A 14 1.86 4.09 -3.24
N LEU A 15 2.40 3.83 -2.06
CA LEU A 15 3.11 4.84 -1.27
C LEU A 15 4.41 5.31 -1.96
N LEU A 16 5.13 4.41 -2.64
CA LEU A 16 6.31 4.77 -3.44
C LEU A 16 5.93 5.65 -4.64
N VAL A 17 4.88 5.28 -5.38
CA VAL A 17 4.42 6.01 -6.58
C VAL A 17 3.91 7.40 -6.22
N THR A 18 3.19 7.52 -5.11
CA THR A 18 2.68 8.79 -4.59
C THR A 18 3.75 9.63 -3.90
N LYS A 19 4.99 9.12 -3.77
CA LYS A 19 6.12 9.76 -3.08
C LYS A 19 5.83 10.08 -1.60
N GLU A 20 4.93 9.30 -1.00
CA GLU A 20 4.67 9.33 0.45
C GLU A 20 5.78 8.64 1.24
N ILE A 21 6.54 7.76 0.58
CA ILE A 21 7.81 7.19 1.05
C ILE A 21 8.83 7.20 -0.08
N GLU A 22 10.11 7.31 0.27
CA GLU A 22 11.21 7.24 -0.69
C GLU A 22 11.78 5.82 -0.80
N SER A 23 11.60 5.02 0.26
CA SER A 23 12.20 3.70 0.38
C SER A 23 11.25 2.68 1.02
N ARG A 24 11.58 1.39 0.85
CA ARG A 24 10.85 0.30 1.50
C ARG A 24 10.97 0.33 3.02
N ASP A 25 12.05 0.89 3.56
CA ASP A 25 12.32 0.91 5.00
C ASP A 25 11.37 1.88 5.74
N GLU A 26 10.90 2.93 5.06
CA GLU A 26 9.90 3.87 5.57
C GLU A 26 8.47 3.30 5.60
N PHE A 27 8.23 2.21 4.86
CA PHE A 27 6.88 1.67 4.62
C PHE A 27 6.11 1.41 5.91
N LEU A 28 6.68 0.66 6.85
CA LEU A 28 5.95 0.28 8.08
C LEU A 28 5.62 1.51 8.93
N GLY A 29 6.52 2.49 9.00
CA GLY A 29 6.28 3.73 9.74
C GLY A 29 5.15 4.54 9.13
N MET A 30 5.19 4.76 7.81
CA MET A 30 4.17 5.55 7.11
C MET A 30 2.83 4.83 7.00
N ALA A 31 2.83 3.52 6.73
CA ALA A 31 1.61 2.73 6.68
C ALA A 31 0.89 2.70 8.04
N ARG A 32 1.61 2.71 9.16
CA ARG A 32 1.03 2.86 10.50
C ARG A 32 0.51 4.27 10.75
N LYS A 33 1.28 5.29 10.38
CA LYS A 33 0.87 6.71 10.48
C LYS A 33 -0.45 6.97 9.74
N TYR A 34 -0.67 6.30 8.62
CA TYR A 34 -1.92 6.37 7.84
C TYR A 34 -2.99 5.33 8.21
N PHE A 35 -2.77 4.57 9.28
CA PHE A 35 -3.67 3.52 9.75
C PHE A 35 -3.98 2.44 8.71
N TYR A 36 -3.10 2.20 7.73
CA TYR A 36 -3.20 1.09 6.79
C TYR A 36 -2.73 -0.23 7.40
N ILE A 37 -1.77 -0.14 8.33
CA ILE A 37 -1.24 -1.26 9.11
C ILE A 37 -1.36 -0.92 10.59
N ASP A 38 -1.67 -1.90 11.43
CA ASP A 38 -1.75 -1.74 12.88
C ASP A 38 -0.40 -1.96 13.60
N ASP A 39 -0.41 -1.86 14.92
CA ASP A 39 0.79 -2.05 15.75
C ASP A 39 1.33 -3.50 15.69
N ARG A 40 0.48 -4.47 15.35
CA ARG A 40 0.86 -5.88 15.17
C ARG A 40 1.44 -6.16 13.79
N GLY A 41 1.37 -5.19 12.88
CA GLY A 41 1.82 -5.36 11.49
C GLY A 41 0.74 -5.95 10.58
N GLU A 42 -0.51 -6.00 11.01
CA GLU A 42 -1.64 -6.50 10.23
C GLU A 42 -2.30 -5.39 9.42
N VAL A 43 -2.81 -5.74 8.24
CA VAL A 43 -3.50 -4.77 7.37
C VAL A 43 -4.87 -4.47 7.95
N THR A 44 -5.14 -3.19 8.20
CA THR A 44 -6.43 -2.75 8.74
C THR A 44 -7.52 -2.80 7.66
N THR A 45 -8.78 -2.61 8.05
CA THR A 45 -9.88 -2.42 7.08
C THR A 45 -9.58 -1.29 6.09
N ARG A 46 -8.99 -0.18 6.56
CA ARG A 46 -8.62 0.95 5.71
C ARG A 46 -7.54 0.56 4.71
N GLY A 47 -6.50 -0.16 5.16
CA GLY A 47 -5.46 -0.69 4.28
C GLY A 47 -6.01 -1.64 3.22
N ASN A 48 -6.96 -2.51 3.60
CA ASN A 48 -7.61 -3.44 2.66
C ASN A 48 -8.48 -2.73 1.62
N ILE A 49 -9.18 -1.66 2.00
CA ILE A 49 -9.96 -0.85 1.06
C ILE A 49 -9.02 -0.20 0.05
N LEU A 50 -7.94 0.46 0.51
CA LEU A 50 -6.99 1.10 -0.40
C LEU A 50 -6.32 0.08 -1.32
N ALA A 51 -5.88 -1.07 -0.78
CA ALA A 51 -5.31 -2.15 -1.59
C ALA A 51 -6.32 -2.64 -2.65
N THR A 52 -7.61 -2.76 -2.30
CA THR A 52 -8.67 -3.14 -3.24
C THR A 52 -8.82 -2.09 -4.35
N VAL A 53 -8.86 -0.80 -4.01
CA VAL A 53 -8.94 0.30 -4.98
C VAL A 53 -7.74 0.27 -5.94
N VAL A 54 -6.52 0.16 -5.40
CA VAL A 54 -5.28 0.08 -6.20
C VAL A 54 -5.24 -1.16 -7.09
N LYS A 55 -5.80 -2.29 -6.62
CA LYS A 55 -5.93 -3.51 -7.43
C LYS A 55 -6.94 -3.34 -8.57
N SER A 56 -8.03 -2.62 -8.33
CA SER A 56 -9.08 -2.35 -9.32
C SER A 56 -8.68 -1.29 -10.34
N ASP A 57 -7.78 -0.37 -9.97
CA ASP A 57 -7.23 0.65 -10.87
C ASP A 57 -5.69 0.64 -10.85
N PRO A 58 -5.07 -0.17 -11.74
CA PRO A 58 -3.61 -0.27 -11.84
C PRO A 58 -2.90 1.03 -12.23
N SER A 59 -3.61 2.06 -12.73
CA SER A 59 -2.98 3.36 -13.03
C SER A 59 -2.40 4.02 -11.76
N LEU A 60 -2.96 3.68 -10.60
CA LEU A 60 -2.48 4.12 -9.29
C LEU A 60 -1.14 3.48 -8.87
N LEU A 61 -0.61 2.55 -9.68
CA LEU A 61 0.70 1.92 -9.51
C LEU A 61 1.76 2.44 -10.49
N SER A 62 1.40 3.37 -11.38
CA SER A 62 2.34 4.02 -12.29
C SER A 62 2.54 5.47 -11.90
N SER A 63 3.80 5.89 -11.74
CA SER A 63 4.13 7.32 -11.70
C SER A 63 4.02 7.87 -13.13
N HIS A 64 3.16 8.86 -13.32
CA HIS A 64 3.18 9.69 -14.52
C HIS A 64 4.34 10.68 -14.47
#